data_AF-A0A2M6X7Y2-F1
#
_entry.id   AF-A0A2M6X7Y2-F1
#
_cell.length_a   1.000
_cell.length_b   1.000
_cell.length_c   1.000
_cell.angle_alpha   90.00
_cell.angle_beta   90.00
_cell.angle_gamma   90.00
#
_symmetry.space_group_name_H-M   'P 1'
#
loop_
_entity.id
_entity.type
_entity.pdbx_description
1 polymer ?
#
loop_
_entity_poly.entity_id
_entity_poly.type
_entity_poly.pdbx_seq_one_letter_code
_entity_poly.pdbx_strand_id
1 'polypeptide(L)'
;MRTLIKFSILVRGITWAALIVSGPASAAAASGPNELEKFSTDGCSSWVEGPVWNRQQWAHCCQIHDVAYWVGGTYEERLTADSDFKKCIQDTGDEVAANTMYFFVRQGGGPCNTTSYRWGFGWKYTPGYRELTSEEANSAKEMMPENPTSYPIVKPRHYFRGFEPDQPEMICGTNESENPPRSQYPSSLP
;
A
#
# COMPACT_ATOMS: atom_id res chain seq x y z
N MET A 1 -79.34 -14.00 26.26
CA MET A 1 -79.61 -12.64 25.73
C MET A 1 -78.31 -12.15 25.13
N ARG A 2 -78.18 -12.09 23.79
CA ARG A 2 -78.24 -10.85 22.98
C ARG A 2 -77.32 -9.77 23.59
N THR A 3 -76.28 -9.26 22.93
CA THR A 3 -76.26 -8.79 21.54
C THR A 3 -74.81 -8.60 21.06
N LEU A 4 -74.53 -9.00 19.83
CA LEU A 4 -73.32 -8.67 19.08
C LEU A 4 -73.40 -7.20 18.64
N ILE A 5 -72.35 -6.40 18.90
CA ILE A 5 -72.18 -5.08 18.29
C ILE A 5 -70.93 -5.13 17.42
N LYS A 6 -71.19 -5.06 16.11
CA LYS A 6 -70.23 -4.93 15.03
C LYS A 6 -69.64 -3.52 15.05
N PHE A 7 -68.32 -3.38 15.13
CA PHE A 7 -67.65 -2.13 14.79
C PHE A 7 -67.10 -2.23 13.37
N SER A 8 -67.78 -1.55 12.44
CA SER A 8 -67.32 -1.33 11.07
C SER A 8 -66.03 -0.50 11.09
N ILE A 9 -64.98 -1.06 10.51
CA ILE A 9 -63.70 -0.39 10.26
C ILE A 9 -63.92 0.58 9.09
N LEU A 10 -63.97 1.87 9.39
CA LEU A 10 -63.86 2.94 8.39
C LEU A 10 -62.38 3.04 7.97
N VAL A 11 -62.05 2.44 6.84
CA VAL A 11 -60.76 2.62 6.16
C VAL A 11 -60.71 4.06 5.64
N ARG A 12 -60.12 4.96 6.41
CA ARG A 12 -59.72 6.28 5.91
C ARG A 12 -58.40 6.11 5.17
N GLY A 13 -58.46 6.32 3.85
CA GLY A 13 -57.31 6.23 2.95
C GLY A 13 -56.15 7.06 3.44
N ILE A 14 -55.08 6.39 3.85
CA ILE A 14 -53.78 6.99 4.07
C ILE A 14 -53.13 6.98 2.68
N THR A 15 -53.14 8.14 2.03
CA THR A 15 -52.30 8.40 0.86
C THR A 15 -50.86 8.17 1.30
N TRP A 16 -50.22 7.13 0.77
CA TRP A 16 -48.78 6.92 0.88
C TRP A 16 -48.08 8.06 0.14
N ALA A 17 -47.81 9.16 0.83
CA ALA A 17 -46.81 10.11 0.41
C ALA A 17 -45.47 9.37 0.52
N ALA A 18 -44.96 8.89 -0.61
CA ALA A 18 -43.61 8.37 -0.71
C ALA A 18 -42.64 9.51 -0.41
N LEU A 19 -42.22 9.63 0.85
CA LEU A 19 -41.03 10.37 1.22
C LEU A 19 -39.85 9.61 0.64
N ILE A 20 -39.49 9.98 -0.58
CA ILE A 20 -38.19 9.66 -1.15
C ILE A 20 -37.19 10.43 -0.28
N VAL A 21 -36.67 9.76 0.75
CA VAL A 21 -35.48 10.23 1.44
C VAL A 21 -34.35 10.11 0.43
N SER A 22 -34.07 11.23 -0.24
CA SER A 22 -32.85 11.43 -1.01
C SER A 22 -31.69 11.32 -0.02
N GLY A 23 -31.19 10.10 0.18
CA GLY A 23 -29.90 9.90 0.83
C GLY A 23 -28.83 10.63 0.00
N PRO A 24 -27.86 11.32 0.62
CA PRO A 24 -26.78 11.93 -0.13
C PRO A 24 -26.07 10.81 -0.90
N ALA A 25 -26.04 10.93 -2.22
CA ALA A 25 -25.14 10.15 -3.04
C ALA A 25 -23.72 10.47 -2.55
N SER A 26 -23.04 9.51 -1.91
CA SER A 26 -21.60 9.59 -1.72
C SER A 26 -20.97 9.66 -3.11
N ALA A 27 -20.65 10.87 -3.56
CA ALA A 27 -19.69 11.05 -4.61
C ALA A 27 -18.38 10.45 -4.10
N ALA A 28 -17.96 9.31 -4.67
CA ALA A 28 -16.59 8.87 -4.54
C ALA A 28 -15.73 9.98 -5.17
N ALA A 29 -15.10 10.80 -4.34
CA ALA A 29 -14.12 11.77 -4.82
C ALA A 29 -13.06 10.98 -5.59
N ALA A 30 -12.89 11.28 -6.87
CA ALA A 30 -11.80 10.72 -7.65
C ALA A 30 -10.50 11.27 -7.07
N SER A 31 -9.63 10.37 -6.61
CA SER A 31 -8.40 10.75 -5.95
C SER A 31 -7.47 11.51 -6.90
N GLY A 32 -6.89 12.60 -6.38
CA GLY A 32 -5.95 13.41 -7.15
C GLY A 32 -4.66 12.64 -7.47
N PRO A 33 -3.84 13.08 -8.44
CA PRO A 33 -2.57 12.43 -8.77
C PRO A 33 -1.56 12.39 -7.61
N ASN A 34 -1.76 13.23 -6.59
CA ASN A 34 -0.91 13.35 -5.40
C ASN A 34 -1.60 12.78 -4.15
N GLU A 35 -2.58 11.89 -4.31
CA GLU A 35 -3.26 11.26 -3.19
C GLU A 35 -2.70 9.87 -2.92
N LEU A 36 -2.38 9.62 -1.65
CA LEU A 36 -1.86 8.35 -1.17
C LEU A 36 -3.02 7.35 -1.03
N GLU A 37 -2.89 6.18 -1.65
CA GLU A 37 -3.86 5.11 -1.48
C GLU A 37 -3.74 4.46 -0.10
N LYS A 38 -4.82 3.81 0.37
CA LYS A 38 -4.81 3.08 1.65
C LYS A 38 -3.67 2.07 1.71
N PHE A 39 -3.00 1.99 2.85
CA PHE A 39 -1.93 1.02 3.05
C PHE A 39 -2.41 -0.42 2.76
N SER A 40 -1.58 -1.14 2.01
CA SER A 40 -1.71 -2.57 1.77
C SER A 40 -0.32 -3.19 1.73
N THR A 41 -0.25 -4.48 2.04
CA THR A 41 1.00 -5.25 2.05
C THR A 41 0.79 -6.56 1.30
N ASP A 42 1.80 -6.95 0.55
CA ASP A 42 1.87 -8.26 -0.10
C ASP A 42 2.89 -9.19 0.59
N GLY A 43 3.32 -8.84 1.81
CA GLY A 43 4.29 -9.58 2.59
C GLY A 43 5.68 -9.43 1.98
N CYS A 44 6.42 -10.53 1.80
CA CYS A 44 7.76 -10.44 1.23
C CYS A 44 7.76 -10.38 -0.31
N SER A 45 6.67 -9.87 -0.90
CA SER A 45 6.47 -9.80 -2.35
C SER A 45 6.78 -11.12 -3.07
N SER A 46 7.69 -11.11 -4.04
CA SER A 46 8.13 -12.28 -4.79
C SER A 46 9.00 -13.26 -3.99
N TRP A 47 9.22 -13.00 -2.70
CA TRP A 47 9.98 -13.83 -1.77
C TRP A 47 9.04 -14.52 -0.78
N VAL A 48 9.53 -15.61 -0.18
CA VAL A 48 8.79 -16.36 0.85
C VAL A 48 8.89 -15.67 2.21
N GLU A 49 7.85 -15.74 3.02
CA GLU A 49 7.79 -15.14 4.38
C GLU A 49 8.65 -15.85 5.44
N GLY A 50 9.22 -16.99 5.07
CA GLY A 50 10.02 -17.84 5.95
C GLY A 50 10.38 -19.17 5.28
N PRO A 51 11.31 -19.93 5.88
CA PRO A 51 11.62 -21.27 5.41
C PRO A 51 10.44 -22.22 5.58
N VAL A 52 10.51 -23.39 4.95
CA VAL A 52 9.40 -24.37 4.94
C VAL A 52 8.96 -24.82 6.34
N TRP A 53 9.86 -24.78 7.33
CA TRP A 53 9.58 -25.15 8.73
C TRP A 53 9.07 -24.00 9.60
N ASN A 54 9.24 -22.75 9.18
CA ASN A 54 8.71 -21.58 9.86
C ASN A 54 8.32 -20.51 8.83
N ARG A 55 7.12 -20.66 8.26
CA ARG A 55 6.64 -19.82 7.15
C ARG A 55 6.40 -18.35 7.51
N GLN A 56 6.57 -17.95 8.77
CA GLN A 56 6.36 -16.56 9.21
C GLN A 56 7.60 -15.92 9.83
N GLN A 57 8.76 -16.59 9.73
CA GLN A 57 9.99 -16.19 10.42
C GLN A 57 10.32 -14.71 10.27
N TRP A 58 10.19 -14.15 9.05
CA TRP A 58 10.49 -12.74 8.76
C TRP A 58 9.33 -12.00 8.09
N ALA A 59 8.11 -12.56 8.12
CA ALA A 59 6.91 -11.93 7.54
C ALA A 59 6.66 -10.52 8.11
N HIS A 60 6.92 -10.34 9.41
CA HIS A 60 6.76 -9.06 10.09
C HIS A 60 7.76 -8.00 9.59
N CYS A 61 9.00 -8.39 9.27
CA CYS A 61 10.01 -7.49 8.71
C CYS A 61 9.55 -6.94 7.35
N CYS A 62 8.97 -7.79 6.49
CA CYS A 62 8.46 -7.37 5.19
C CYS A 62 7.27 -6.40 5.33
N GLN A 63 6.34 -6.66 6.24
CA GLN A 63 5.20 -5.77 6.48
C GLN A 63 5.63 -4.39 7.02
N ILE A 64 6.67 -4.33 7.85
CA ILE A 64 7.23 -3.06 8.34
C ILE A 64 7.93 -2.32 7.19
N HIS A 65 8.72 -3.04 6.38
CA HIS A 65 9.42 -2.48 5.22
C HIS A 65 8.45 -1.91 4.17
N ASP A 66 7.34 -2.61 3.93
CA ASP A 66 6.25 -2.17 3.05
C ASP A 66 5.67 -0.83 3.46
N VAL A 67 5.66 -0.45 4.74
CA VAL A 67 5.17 0.88 5.16
C VAL A 67 6.05 1.99 4.61
N ALA A 68 7.38 1.84 4.72
CA ALA A 68 8.31 2.82 4.16
C ALA A 68 8.19 2.85 2.64
N TYR A 69 8.09 1.69 2.00
CA TYR A 69 7.95 1.57 0.56
C TYR A 69 6.61 2.06 0.01
N TRP A 70 5.54 1.97 0.78
CA TRP A 70 4.24 2.51 0.44
C TRP A 70 4.29 4.04 0.40
N VAL A 71 4.92 4.66 1.40
CA VAL A 71 5.06 6.12 1.52
C VAL A 71 6.11 6.70 0.56
N GLY A 72 7.26 6.05 0.38
CA GLY A 72 8.36 6.62 -0.39
C GLY A 72 9.12 7.72 0.37
N GLY A 73 9.84 8.59 -0.36
CA GLY A 73 10.75 9.59 0.20
C GLY A 73 12.04 9.74 -0.61
N THR A 74 13.08 10.27 0.03
CA THR A 74 14.44 10.44 -0.50
C THR A 74 15.18 9.12 -0.71
N TYR A 75 16.32 9.19 -1.40
CA TYR A 75 17.20 8.03 -1.58
C TYR A 75 17.80 7.54 -0.24
N GLU A 76 18.15 8.47 0.64
CA GLU A 76 18.71 8.23 1.96
C GLU A 76 17.70 7.55 2.89
N GLU A 77 16.42 7.98 2.85
CA GLU A 77 15.34 7.32 3.58
C GLU A 77 15.15 5.88 3.09
N ARG A 78 15.22 5.64 1.78
CA ARG A 78 15.17 4.28 1.26
C ARG A 78 16.38 3.44 1.72
N LEU A 79 17.59 4.01 1.69
CA LEU A 79 18.78 3.31 2.18
C LEU A 79 18.63 2.90 3.64
N THR A 80 18.05 3.78 4.46
CA THR A 80 17.75 3.52 5.87
C THR A 80 16.71 2.41 6.00
N ALA A 81 15.59 2.50 5.29
CA ALA A 81 14.54 1.48 5.29
C ALA A 81 15.06 0.09 4.88
N ASP A 82 15.90 0.02 3.83
CA ASP A 82 16.48 -1.24 3.36
C ASP A 82 17.50 -1.80 4.36
N SER A 83 18.28 -0.94 5.03
CA SER A 83 19.22 -1.34 6.08
C SER A 83 18.50 -1.88 7.32
N ASP A 84 17.42 -1.21 7.75
CA ASP A 84 16.59 -1.63 8.88
C ASP A 84 15.89 -2.96 8.58
N PHE A 85 15.42 -3.14 7.34
CA PHE A 85 14.86 -4.40 6.86
C PHE A 85 15.86 -5.54 6.94
N LYS A 86 17.09 -5.32 6.45
CA LYS A 86 18.19 -6.29 6.57
C LYS A 86 18.42 -6.67 8.03
N LYS A 87 18.51 -5.67 8.92
CA LYS A 87 18.73 -5.87 10.35
C LYS A 87 17.61 -6.69 10.98
N CYS A 88 16.35 -6.36 10.67
CA CYS A 88 15.17 -7.10 11.16
C CYS A 88 15.24 -8.58 10.78
N ILE A 89 15.49 -8.89 9.50
CA ILE A 89 15.60 -10.30 9.05
C ILE A 89 16.76 -11.00 9.75
N GLN A 90 17.90 -10.34 9.90
CA GLN A 90 19.05 -10.88 10.60
C GLN A 90 18.72 -11.24 12.06
N ASP A 91 17.91 -10.43 12.74
CA ASP A 91 17.45 -10.68 14.10
C ASP A 91 16.49 -11.87 14.21
N THR A 92 15.92 -12.32 13.10
CA THR A 92 15.17 -13.60 13.04
C THR A 92 16.07 -14.83 12.96
N GLY A 93 17.39 -14.63 12.88
CA GLY A 93 18.40 -15.70 12.88
C GLY A 93 18.83 -16.20 11.50
N ASP A 94 18.43 -15.54 10.41
CA ASP A 94 18.81 -15.92 9.03
C ASP A 94 19.59 -14.81 8.32
N GLU A 95 20.92 -14.83 8.49
CA GLU A 95 21.83 -13.86 7.88
C GLU A 95 21.90 -13.99 6.35
N VAL A 96 21.72 -15.21 5.81
CA VAL A 96 21.75 -15.45 4.37
C VAL A 96 20.52 -14.82 3.72
N ALA A 97 19.34 -15.03 4.30
CA ALA A 97 18.11 -14.36 3.88
C ALA A 97 18.25 -12.84 3.98
N ALA A 98 18.76 -12.32 5.10
CA ALA A 98 18.93 -10.88 5.32
C ALA A 98 19.78 -10.21 4.22
N ASN A 99 20.96 -10.76 3.93
CA ASN A 99 21.85 -10.22 2.90
C ASN A 99 21.25 -10.35 1.48
N THR A 100 20.60 -11.48 1.19
CA THR A 100 20.01 -11.75 -0.13
C THR A 100 18.83 -10.84 -0.40
N MET A 101 17.91 -10.73 0.56
CA MET A 101 16.73 -9.89 0.45
C MET A 101 17.14 -8.41 0.35
N TYR A 102 18.10 -7.95 1.15
CA TYR A 102 18.68 -6.60 1.02
C TYR A 102 19.18 -6.31 -0.40
N PHE A 103 19.98 -7.22 -0.98
CA PHE A 103 20.48 -7.06 -2.34
C PHE A 103 19.35 -6.92 -3.36
N PHE A 104 18.34 -7.80 -3.30
CA PHE A 104 17.23 -7.76 -4.26
C PHE A 104 16.35 -6.52 -4.09
N VAL A 105 16.06 -6.08 -2.86
CA VAL A 105 15.27 -4.85 -2.68
C VAL A 105 16.03 -3.62 -3.14
N ARG A 106 17.37 -3.56 -3.01
CA ARG A 106 18.18 -2.45 -3.57
C ARG A 106 18.09 -2.38 -5.09
N GLN A 107 18.15 -3.53 -5.77
CA GLN A 107 18.08 -3.59 -7.24
C GLN A 107 16.65 -3.41 -7.77
N GLY A 108 15.66 -4.00 -7.10
CA GLY A 108 14.28 -4.14 -7.57
C GLY A 108 13.28 -3.15 -6.98
N GLY A 109 13.63 -2.42 -5.92
CA GLY A 109 12.71 -1.50 -5.24
C GLY A 109 12.70 -0.04 -5.72
N GLY A 110 13.39 0.29 -6.82
CA GLY A 110 13.43 1.63 -7.43
C GLY A 110 12.05 2.30 -7.58
N PRO A 111 11.92 3.63 -7.38
CA PRO A 111 10.65 4.31 -7.67
C PRO A 111 10.26 4.25 -9.15
N CYS A 112 11.24 4.07 -10.05
CA CYS A 112 11.04 3.87 -11.49
C CYS A 112 10.91 2.40 -11.91
N ASN A 113 10.85 1.45 -10.97
CA ASN A 113 10.69 0.04 -11.31
C ASN A 113 9.21 -0.29 -11.52
N THR A 114 8.94 -1.26 -12.39
CA THR A 114 7.58 -1.75 -12.69
C THR A 114 7.07 -2.80 -11.69
N THR A 115 7.76 -2.95 -10.56
CA THR A 115 7.40 -3.89 -9.49
C THR A 115 6.21 -3.36 -8.68
N SER A 116 5.37 -4.26 -8.18
CA SER A 116 4.26 -3.90 -7.27
C SER A 116 4.76 -3.22 -5.99
N TYR A 117 5.94 -3.65 -5.51
CA TYR A 117 6.63 -3.16 -4.32
C TYR A 117 7.68 -2.07 -4.64
N ARG A 118 7.43 -1.20 -5.63
CA ARG A 118 8.36 -0.09 -5.91
C ARG A 118 8.35 0.93 -4.75
N TRP A 119 9.43 1.69 -4.60
CA TRP A 119 9.46 2.84 -3.67
C TRP A 119 8.37 3.86 -4.03
N GLY A 120 7.52 4.20 -3.06
CA GLY A 120 6.33 5.03 -3.25
C GLY A 120 5.17 4.30 -3.92
N PHE A 121 4.99 2.99 -3.71
CA PHE A 121 3.93 2.24 -4.41
C PHE A 121 2.50 2.67 -4.02
N GLY A 122 2.33 3.35 -2.89
CA GLY A 122 1.05 3.89 -2.45
C GLY A 122 0.56 5.07 -3.28
N TRP A 123 1.44 5.72 -4.05
CA TRP A 123 1.06 6.81 -4.92
C TRP A 123 0.65 6.30 -6.29
N LYS A 124 -0.45 6.86 -6.81
CA LYS A 124 -0.90 6.59 -8.18
C LYS A 124 0.16 6.97 -9.23
N TYR A 125 0.89 8.06 -8.98
CA TYR A 125 2.06 8.46 -9.76
C TYR A 125 3.28 8.45 -8.86
N THR A 126 4.37 7.81 -9.31
CA THR A 126 5.58 7.71 -8.51
C THR A 126 6.28 9.07 -8.44
N PRO A 127 6.50 9.63 -7.25
CA PRO A 127 7.16 10.93 -7.11
C PRO A 127 8.66 10.90 -7.43
N GLY A 128 9.25 9.71 -7.65
CA GLY A 128 10.71 9.55 -7.69
C GLY A 128 11.30 9.60 -6.28
N TYR A 129 12.59 9.92 -6.17
CA TYR A 129 13.19 10.22 -4.88
C TYR A 129 13.06 11.70 -4.58
N ARG A 130 12.29 12.05 -3.57
CA ARG A 130 12.19 13.43 -3.09
C ARG A 130 11.66 13.47 -1.68
N GLU A 131 11.89 14.60 -1.02
CA GLU A 131 11.19 14.93 0.21
C GLU A 131 9.68 15.01 -0.05
N LEU A 132 8.90 14.52 0.92
CA LEU A 132 7.47 14.72 0.93
C LEU A 132 7.14 16.18 1.27
N THR A 133 6.13 16.72 0.61
CA THR A 133 5.55 18.00 1.04
C THR A 133 4.87 17.82 2.40
N SER A 134 4.66 18.90 3.14
CA SER A 134 3.96 18.85 4.44
C SER A 134 2.56 18.22 4.33
N GLU A 135 1.88 18.44 3.21
CA GLU A 135 0.54 17.89 2.93
C GLU A 135 0.58 16.37 2.73
N GLU A 136 1.56 15.88 1.95
CA GLU A 136 1.79 14.45 1.73
C GLU A 136 2.23 13.74 3.01
N ALA A 137 3.15 14.36 3.77
CA ALA A 137 3.62 13.82 5.05
C ALA A 137 2.48 13.73 6.08
N ASN A 138 1.59 14.73 6.14
CA ASN A 138 0.41 14.68 7.00
C ASN A 138 -0.56 13.58 6.56
N SER A 139 -0.82 13.44 5.26
CA SER A 139 -1.67 12.39 4.72
C SER A 139 -1.12 11.00 5.02
N ALA A 140 0.19 10.80 4.81
CA ALA A 140 0.89 9.56 5.15
C ALA A 140 0.78 9.25 6.64
N LYS A 141 0.97 10.25 7.52
CA LYS A 141 0.85 10.07 8.97
C LYS A 141 -0.56 9.68 9.41
N GLU A 142 -1.61 10.23 8.79
CA GLU A 142 -3.00 9.88 9.11
C GLU A 142 -3.38 8.47 8.65
N MET A 143 -2.78 8.00 7.55
CA MET A 143 -3.07 6.69 6.96
C MET A 143 -2.09 5.59 7.39
N MET A 144 -0.99 5.96 8.07
CA MET A 144 0.04 5.05 8.52
C MET A 144 -0.54 3.98 9.45
N PRO A 145 -0.25 2.69 9.20
CA PRO A 145 -0.72 1.62 10.07
C PRO A 145 -0.01 1.67 11.44
N GLU A 146 -0.78 1.79 12.53
CA GLU A 146 -0.22 1.71 13.89
C GLU A 146 0.41 0.34 14.17
N ASN A 147 -0.19 -0.72 13.62
CA ASN A 147 0.35 -2.07 13.65
C ASN A 147 0.37 -2.66 12.22
N PRO A 148 1.47 -2.48 11.47
CA PRO A 148 1.59 -2.97 10.10
C PRO A 148 1.40 -4.49 10.00
N THR A 149 1.82 -5.23 11.04
CA THR A 149 1.74 -6.70 11.07
C THR A 149 0.33 -7.25 11.25
N SER A 150 -0.66 -6.36 11.50
CA SER A 150 -2.07 -6.73 11.60
C SER A 150 -2.79 -6.70 10.25
N TYR A 151 -2.18 -6.13 9.21
CA TYR A 151 -2.78 -6.04 7.88
C TYR A 151 -2.68 -7.40 7.17
N PRO A 152 -3.75 -7.84 6.47
CA PRO A 152 -3.71 -9.09 5.74
C PRO A 152 -2.71 -9.01 4.58
N ILE A 153 -1.85 -10.03 4.47
CA ILE A 153 -0.95 -10.19 3.31
C ILE A 153 -1.78 -10.56 2.08
N VAL A 154 -1.83 -9.68 1.09
CA VAL A 154 -2.56 -9.89 -0.17
C VAL A 154 -1.58 -10.02 -1.33
N LYS A 155 -1.31 -11.26 -1.75
CA LYS A 155 -0.42 -11.54 -2.88
C LYS A 155 -1.08 -11.12 -4.22
N PRO A 156 -0.43 -10.29 -5.05
CA PRO A 156 -0.92 -10.01 -6.41
C PRO A 156 -0.89 -11.29 -7.26
N ARG A 157 -1.81 -11.38 -8.23
CA ARG A 157 -1.92 -12.55 -9.11
C ARG A 157 -0.64 -12.79 -9.92
N HIS A 158 0.08 -11.72 -10.26
CA HIS A 158 1.39 -11.79 -10.94
C HIS A 158 2.27 -10.64 -10.46
N TYR A 159 3.42 -10.97 -9.87
CA TYR A 159 4.45 -10.00 -9.46
C TYR A 159 5.15 -9.30 -10.63
N PHE A 160 5.12 -9.94 -11.80
CA PHE A 160 5.73 -9.47 -13.04
C PHE A 160 4.68 -9.19 -14.12
N ARG A 161 3.51 -8.66 -13.75
CA ARG A 161 2.59 -8.15 -14.78
C ARG A 161 3.12 -6.81 -15.27
N GLY A 162 4.12 -6.86 -16.14
CA GLY A 162 4.40 -5.75 -17.02
C GLY A 162 3.13 -5.46 -17.84
N PHE A 163 2.70 -4.20 -17.82
CA PHE A 163 1.67 -3.65 -18.69
C PHE A 163 0.24 -4.15 -18.39
N GLU A 164 -0.39 -3.52 -17.41
CA GLU A 164 -1.84 -3.36 -17.45
C GLU A 164 -2.11 -2.22 -18.47
N PRO A 165 -2.84 -2.47 -19.59
CA PRO A 165 -2.90 -1.56 -20.74
C PRO A 165 -3.49 -0.17 -20.41
N ASP A 166 -4.13 -0.07 -19.26
CA ASP A 166 -4.94 1.03 -18.79
C ASP A 166 -4.19 1.85 -17.73
N GLN A 167 -3.02 1.38 -17.27
CA GLN A 167 -2.19 2.14 -16.35
C GLN A 167 -1.48 3.22 -17.15
N PRO A 168 -1.65 4.51 -16.80
CA PRO A 168 -0.94 5.58 -17.48
C PRO A 168 0.56 5.28 -17.48
N GLU A 169 1.25 5.58 -18.58
CA GLU A 169 2.71 5.43 -18.68
C GLU A 169 3.34 5.92 -17.38
N MET A 170 4.16 5.07 -16.77
CA MET A 170 4.79 5.35 -15.50
C MET A 170 5.85 6.42 -15.73
N ILE A 171 5.44 7.69 -15.70
CA ILE A 171 6.32 8.84 -15.75
C ILE A 171 7.03 8.89 -14.40
N CYS A 172 8.20 8.25 -14.31
CA CYS A 172 9.09 8.46 -13.18
C CYS A 172 9.55 9.92 -13.21
N GLY A 173 9.56 10.59 -12.05
CA GLY A 173 9.85 12.01 -11.90
C GLY A 173 10.89 12.55 -12.88
N THR A 174 10.58 13.68 -13.51
CA THR A 174 11.31 14.26 -14.65
C THR A 174 12.68 14.85 -14.32
N ASN A 175 13.13 14.75 -13.05
CA ASN A 175 14.35 15.41 -12.58
C ASN A 175 15.47 14.38 -12.43
N GLU A 176 16.42 14.39 -13.38
CA GLU A 176 17.67 13.61 -13.31
C GLU A 176 18.50 13.88 -12.05
N SER A 177 18.30 15.02 -11.37
CA SER A 177 19.00 15.38 -10.13
C SER A 177 18.56 14.57 -8.91
N GLU A 178 17.41 13.91 -8.99
CA GLU A 178 16.80 13.16 -7.89
C GLU A 178 17.06 11.65 -8.02
N ASN A 179 17.47 11.18 -9.20
CA ASN A 179 17.92 9.81 -9.38
C ASN A 179 19.45 9.77 -9.31
N PRO A 180 20.06 9.22 -8.25
CA PRO A 180 21.51 9.12 -8.20
C PRO A 180 21.99 8.32 -9.43
N PRO A 181 23.01 8.82 -10.15
CA PRO A 181 23.51 8.17 -11.35
C PRO A 181 23.90 6.72 -11.04
N ARG A 182 23.80 5.84 -12.04
CA ARG A 182 24.02 4.40 -11.85
C ARG A 182 25.39 4.05 -11.20
N SER A 183 26.35 4.97 -11.30
CA SER A 183 27.67 4.91 -10.67
C SER A 183 27.68 5.08 -9.15
N GLN A 184 26.60 5.59 -8.54
CA GLN A 184 26.45 5.72 -7.09
C GLN A 184 25.80 4.49 -6.44
N TYR A 185 25.26 3.56 -7.23
CA TYR A 185 25.00 2.21 -6.72
C TYR A 185 26.36 1.53 -6.52
N PRO A 186 26.64 0.92 -5.35
CA PRO A 186 27.90 0.25 -5.12
C PRO A 186 28.09 -0.84 -6.19
N SER A 187 29.01 -0.58 -7.11
CA SER A 187 29.48 -1.57 -8.08
C SER A 187 30.31 -2.58 -7.30
N SER A 188 29.80 -3.81 -7.20
CA SER A 188 30.44 -4.99 -6.58
C SER A 188 30.67 -4.93 -5.06
N LEU A 189 30.20 -5.99 -4.40
CA LEU A 189 30.47 -6.36 -3.00
C LEU A 189 31.97 -6.68 -2.80
N PRO A 190 32.51 -6.55 -1.57
CA PRO A 190 33.60 -7.42 -1.11
C PRO A 190 33.14 -8.88 -0.94
#